data_AF-A0A8J4RVB4-F1
#
_entry.id   AF-A0A8J4RVB4-F1
#
_cell.length_a   1.000
_cell.length_b   1.000
_cell.length_c   1.000
_cell.angle_alpha   90.00
_cell.angle_beta   90.00
_cell.angle_gamma   90.00
#
_symmetry.space_group_name_H-M   'P 1'
#
loop_
_entity.id
_entity.type
_entity.pdbx_description
1 polymer ?
#
loop_
_entity_poly.entity_id
_entity_poly.type
_entity_poly.pdbx_seq_one_letter_code
_entity_poly.pdbx_strand_id
1 'polypeptide(L)'
;MEDRIESAIEMGKIPKELKGQHKGFSEWNSNVTKQDHQSIVQIDLAGLGGYGAAPYCGTGCFHRRESLTGKVHPKDYSGEWIIEAKNNTNKTVNELEEASKVTANCSYERDTQWGKKMGLIYGCPVEDLLTGLAIQCRDWKSLYYNPERKAFLGVAPTTLDVALIQHKRWSEGLFQILFSKYCPFTYGHGKIKLGAQMGYCILLFWAPMSFPALYYVIIPPLCLLHGISLFPQVKSLWFLPFAYVFVADKACGIVEALSCGDTLKAWWNWQRMSVIRRTTSYFFGLIENIRRQLGLSKTKFAITAKVVTEDVLKRYEQEVMEFGSSTIMFTIIATLALLNLFSLIGGIKKIVQNLEFNAFDQLIIQLILDLLLVMINIPVYQALFIRNDKGCIPSSILFKSLVLASLACLMPII
;
A
#
# COMPACT_ATOMS: atom_id res chain seq x y z
N MET A 1 30.46 -11.74 -18.63
CA MET A 1 29.20 -11.07 -18.23
C MET A 1 28.83 -10.06 -19.30
N GLU A 2 29.80 -9.26 -19.73
CA GLU A 2 29.77 -8.40 -20.92
C GLU A 2 29.25 -9.10 -22.18
N ASP A 3 29.84 -10.21 -22.62
CA ASP A 3 29.38 -10.97 -23.80
C ASP A 3 27.90 -11.41 -23.71
N ARG A 4 27.41 -11.67 -22.49
CA ARG A 4 26.00 -12.06 -22.26
C ARG A 4 25.05 -10.88 -22.37
N ILE A 5 25.51 -9.68 -22.04
CA ILE A 5 24.77 -8.42 -22.15
C ILE A 5 24.75 -7.98 -23.61
N GLU A 6 25.90 -7.99 -24.29
CA GLU A 6 26.02 -7.63 -25.70
C GLU A 6 25.18 -8.56 -26.58
N SER A 7 25.27 -9.87 -26.37
CA SER A 7 24.44 -10.85 -27.07
C SER A 7 22.93 -10.62 -26.86
N ALA A 8 22.50 -10.29 -25.62
CA ALA A 8 21.09 -9.99 -25.35
C ALA A 8 20.63 -8.67 -25.97
N ILE A 9 21.51 -7.68 -26.08
CA ILE A 9 21.27 -6.38 -26.74
C ILE A 9 21.14 -6.59 -28.25
N GLU A 10 22.08 -7.30 -28.89
CA GLU A 10 22.05 -7.58 -30.33
C GLU A 10 20.81 -8.39 -30.74
N MET A 11 20.43 -9.39 -29.93
CA MET A 11 19.25 -10.22 -30.22
C MET A 11 17.93 -9.56 -29.82
N GLY A 12 17.96 -8.43 -29.10
CA GLY A 12 16.79 -7.79 -28.50
C GLY A 12 15.99 -8.70 -27.54
N LYS A 13 16.59 -9.81 -27.11
CA LYS A 13 15.97 -10.83 -26.26
C LYS A 13 17.04 -11.68 -25.58
N ILE A 14 16.73 -12.17 -24.37
CA ILE A 14 17.59 -13.10 -23.63
C ILE A 14 17.57 -14.48 -24.33
N PRO A 15 18.75 -15.10 -24.60
CA PRO A 15 18.81 -16.41 -25.26
C PRO A 15 18.07 -17.50 -24.47
N LYS A 16 17.46 -18.45 -25.20
CA LYS A 16 16.59 -19.50 -24.62
C LYS A 16 17.30 -20.39 -23.60
N GLU A 17 18.58 -20.67 -23.81
CA GLU A 17 19.42 -21.45 -22.89
C GLU A 17 19.60 -20.74 -21.55
N LEU A 18 19.84 -19.42 -21.55
CA LEU A 18 19.91 -18.62 -20.33
C LEU A 18 18.56 -18.49 -19.63
N LYS A 19 17.45 -18.43 -20.39
CA LYS A 19 16.10 -18.50 -19.81
C LYS A 19 15.83 -19.83 -19.10
N GLY A 20 16.34 -20.94 -19.63
CA GLY A 20 16.20 -22.27 -19.02
C GLY A 20 17.04 -22.48 -17.76
N GLN A 21 18.20 -21.83 -17.66
CA GLN A 21 19.10 -21.93 -16.50
C GLN A 21 18.67 -21.08 -15.30
N HIS A 22 17.93 -19.99 -15.53
CA HIS A 22 17.45 -19.10 -14.48
C HIS A 22 15.93 -19.18 -14.37
N LYS A 23 15.43 -19.91 -13.35
CA LYS A 23 13.98 -20.07 -13.07
C LYS A 23 13.20 -18.75 -13.07
N GLY A 24 13.82 -17.64 -12.67
CA GLY A 24 13.18 -16.32 -12.68
C GLY A 24 12.78 -15.80 -14.08
N PHE A 25 13.43 -16.24 -15.17
CA PHE A 25 13.02 -15.85 -16.53
C PHE A 25 11.91 -16.72 -17.11
N SER A 26 11.74 -17.97 -16.63
CA SER A 26 10.56 -18.79 -16.97
C SER A 26 9.28 -18.31 -16.28
N GLU A 27 9.40 -17.55 -15.19
CA GLU A 27 8.28 -16.88 -14.51
C GLU A 27 7.78 -15.63 -15.27
N TRP A 28 8.58 -15.10 -16.21
CA TRP A 28 8.20 -13.99 -17.09
C TRP A 28 7.43 -14.52 -18.30
N ASN A 29 6.16 -14.89 -18.09
CA ASN A 29 5.27 -15.25 -19.19
C ASN A 29 4.70 -13.97 -19.86
N SER A 30 4.33 -14.06 -21.14
CA SER A 30 3.69 -12.96 -21.90
C SER A 30 2.18 -12.83 -21.67
N ASN A 31 1.57 -13.84 -21.05
CA ASN A 31 0.17 -13.87 -20.63
C ASN A 31 0.05 -13.19 -19.27
N VAL A 32 0.31 -11.89 -19.26
CA VAL A 32 0.01 -11.02 -18.14
C VAL A 32 -1.49 -11.17 -17.79
N THR A 33 -1.80 -11.39 -16.52
CA THR A 33 -3.18 -11.57 -16.04
C THR A 33 -3.59 -10.45 -15.07
N LYS A 34 -4.83 -10.53 -14.59
CA LYS A 34 -5.82 -9.46 -14.31
C LYS A 34 -5.49 -8.43 -13.19
N GLN A 35 -4.24 -8.17 -12.81
CA GLN A 35 -3.87 -7.29 -11.68
C GLN A 35 -2.59 -6.47 -11.92
N ASP A 36 -2.40 -5.94 -13.13
CA ASP A 36 -1.33 -4.96 -13.44
C ASP A 36 -1.57 -3.63 -12.72
N HIS A 37 -0.94 -3.46 -11.56
CA HIS A 37 -1.18 -2.36 -10.60
C HIS A 37 -2.66 -2.23 -10.20
N GLN A 38 -2.95 -2.34 -8.90
CA GLN A 38 -4.31 -2.12 -8.36
C GLN A 38 -4.93 -0.85 -8.95
N SER A 39 -6.21 -0.88 -9.36
CA SER A 39 -6.89 0.26 -10.00
C SER A 39 -6.64 1.60 -9.30
N ILE A 40 -6.63 1.58 -7.96
CA ILE A 40 -6.37 2.77 -7.14
C ILE A 40 -5.01 3.43 -7.45
N VAL A 41 -3.97 2.64 -7.75
CA VAL A 41 -2.65 3.18 -8.13
C VAL A 41 -2.73 3.86 -9.49
N GLN A 42 -3.45 3.27 -10.45
CA GLN A 42 -3.61 3.89 -11.77
C GLN A 42 -4.41 5.21 -11.66
N ILE A 43 -5.48 5.20 -10.87
CA ILE A 43 -6.34 6.38 -10.62
C ILE A 43 -5.57 7.48 -9.90
N ASP A 44 -4.88 7.16 -8.80
CA ASP A 44 -4.12 8.13 -8.01
C ASP A 44 -2.97 8.74 -8.83
N LEU A 45 -2.22 7.92 -9.56
CA LEU A 45 -1.10 8.38 -10.39
C LEU A 45 -1.59 9.20 -11.59
N ALA A 46 -2.68 8.80 -12.24
CA ALA A 46 -3.28 9.57 -13.33
C ALA A 46 -3.86 10.89 -12.83
N GLY A 47 -4.57 10.88 -11.70
CA GLY A 47 -5.16 12.07 -11.07
C GLY A 47 -4.10 13.10 -10.70
N LEU A 48 -3.04 12.69 -9.99
CA LEU A 48 -1.90 13.55 -9.68
C LEU A 48 -1.11 13.96 -10.93
N GLY A 49 -0.98 13.06 -11.90
CA GLY A 49 -0.38 13.32 -13.21
C GLY A 49 -1.08 14.43 -13.98
N GLY A 50 -2.42 14.52 -13.91
CA GLY A 50 -3.21 15.60 -14.50
C GLY A 50 -2.87 16.99 -13.93
N TYR A 51 -2.32 17.05 -12.71
CA TYR A 51 -1.80 18.28 -12.12
C TYR A 51 -0.30 18.54 -12.42
N GLY A 52 0.34 17.69 -13.24
CA GLY A 52 1.76 17.74 -13.54
C GLY A 52 2.64 17.28 -12.37
N ALA A 53 2.08 16.43 -11.51
CA ALA A 53 2.68 16.02 -10.23
C ALA A 53 2.59 14.50 -10.01
N ALA A 54 2.70 13.70 -11.07
CA ALA A 54 2.76 12.24 -10.96
C ALA A 54 3.84 11.82 -9.94
N PRO A 55 3.49 11.07 -8.88
CA PRO A 55 4.42 10.61 -7.87
C PRO A 55 5.61 9.81 -8.42
N TYR A 56 6.78 10.00 -7.82
CA TYR A 56 7.91 9.09 -8.00
C TYR A 56 7.72 7.87 -7.09
N CYS A 57 7.56 6.68 -7.67
CA CYS A 57 7.27 5.42 -6.95
C CYS A 57 8.43 4.41 -6.96
N GLY A 58 9.66 4.89 -7.17
CA GLY A 58 10.88 4.08 -7.02
C GLY A 58 11.18 3.09 -8.16
N THR A 59 10.37 2.99 -9.21
CA THR A 59 10.59 2.07 -10.34
C THR A 59 9.95 2.61 -11.62
N GLY A 60 10.54 2.31 -12.78
CA GLY A 60 10.00 2.67 -14.10
C GLY A 60 9.93 4.17 -14.38
N CYS A 61 10.77 4.97 -13.73
CA CYS A 61 10.77 6.43 -13.81
C CYS A 61 12.00 6.94 -14.57
N PHE A 62 11.77 7.86 -15.52
CA PHE A 62 12.83 8.52 -16.28
C PHE A 62 13.00 9.95 -15.76
N HIS A 63 14.14 10.23 -15.13
CA HIS A 63 14.45 11.54 -14.59
C HIS A 63 15.36 12.32 -15.55
N ARG A 64 15.05 13.60 -15.78
CA ARG A 64 16.05 14.53 -16.31
C ARG A 64 17.16 14.67 -15.28
N ARG A 65 18.42 14.57 -15.71
CA ARG A 65 19.59 14.61 -14.80
C ARG A 65 19.58 15.86 -13.92
N GLU A 66 19.25 16.99 -14.50
CA GLU A 66 19.20 18.30 -13.86
C GLU A 66 18.14 18.38 -12.76
N SER A 67 17.03 17.65 -12.90
CA SER A 67 15.99 17.60 -11.86
C SER A 67 16.50 16.99 -10.55
N LEU A 68 17.50 16.11 -10.63
CA LEU A 68 18.14 15.49 -9.46
C LEU A 68 19.23 16.38 -8.84
N THR A 69 19.66 17.45 -9.50
CA THR A 69 20.72 18.34 -8.99
C THR A 69 20.24 19.30 -7.90
N GLY A 70 18.94 19.31 -7.59
CA GLY A 70 18.35 20.21 -6.60
C GLY A 70 18.11 21.64 -7.11
N LYS A 71 18.33 21.90 -8.40
CA LYS A 71 18.06 23.17 -9.06
C LYS A 71 16.55 23.37 -9.32
N VAL A 72 16.13 24.63 -9.33
CA VAL A 72 14.79 25.04 -9.79
C VAL A 72 14.72 24.93 -11.31
N HIS A 73 13.58 24.52 -11.84
CA HIS A 73 13.35 24.45 -13.27
C HIS A 73 13.57 25.84 -13.91
N PRO A 74 14.48 25.99 -14.90
CA PRO A 74 14.72 27.27 -15.54
C PRO A 74 13.51 27.71 -16.37
N LYS A 75 13.16 29.00 -16.35
CA LYS A 75 12.04 29.52 -17.17
C LYS A 75 12.32 29.43 -18.67
N ASP A 76 13.57 29.68 -19.06
CA ASP A 76 14.04 29.68 -20.45
C ASP A 76 14.88 28.44 -20.78
N TYR A 77 14.37 27.26 -20.44
CA TYR A 77 15.11 26.00 -20.61
C TYR A 77 15.10 25.53 -22.07
N SER A 78 16.23 25.65 -22.76
CA SER A 78 16.43 25.15 -24.13
C SER A 78 16.97 23.71 -24.19
N GLY A 79 17.14 23.04 -23.04
CA GLY A 79 17.73 21.70 -22.99
C GLY A 79 19.20 21.71 -23.38
N GLU A 80 20.08 22.10 -22.45
CA GLU A 80 21.55 22.08 -22.60
C GLU A 80 22.11 20.64 -22.63
N TRP A 81 21.64 19.79 -23.54
CA TRP A 81 22.08 18.40 -23.65
C TRP A 81 23.49 18.25 -24.27
N ILE A 82 24.07 19.34 -24.79
CA ILE A 82 25.23 19.27 -25.70
C ILE A 82 26.53 19.74 -25.04
N ILE A 83 26.50 20.48 -23.93
CA ILE A 83 27.70 21.20 -23.44
C ILE A 83 28.60 20.28 -22.58
N GLU A 84 28.07 19.51 -21.64
CA GLU A 84 28.90 18.67 -20.75
C GLU A 84 29.44 17.40 -21.42
N ALA A 85 28.68 16.77 -22.31
CA ALA A 85 29.17 15.60 -23.07
C ALA A 85 30.36 15.96 -23.96
N LYS A 86 30.41 17.20 -24.49
CA LYS A 86 31.55 17.73 -25.24
C LYS A 86 32.79 18.02 -24.37
N ASN A 87 32.65 18.17 -23.06
CA ASN A 87 33.80 18.48 -22.18
C ASN A 87 34.64 17.26 -21.81
N ASN A 88 34.13 16.04 -22.02
CA ASN A 88 34.84 14.80 -21.69
C ASN A 88 35.42 14.07 -22.91
N THR A 89 35.23 14.57 -24.14
CA THR A 89 35.74 13.92 -25.36
C THR A 89 37.27 13.85 -25.44
N ASN A 90 37.98 14.66 -24.67
CA ASN A 90 39.44 14.73 -24.67
C ASN A 90 40.11 13.97 -23.51
N LYS A 91 39.33 13.30 -22.63
CA LYS A 91 39.86 12.57 -21.47
C LYS A 91 40.04 11.10 -21.82
N THR A 92 41.13 10.52 -21.35
CA THR A 92 41.40 9.08 -21.44
C THR A 92 40.50 8.30 -20.47
N VAL A 93 40.31 7.00 -20.73
CA VAL A 93 39.55 6.10 -19.85
C VAL A 93 40.16 6.09 -18.44
N ASN A 94 41.48 6.07 -18.32
CA ASN A 94 42.18 6.09 -17.03
C ASN A 94 41.89 7.37 -16.23
N GLU A 95 41.87 8.53 -16.89
CA GLU A 95 41.53 9.80 -16.23
C GLU A 95 40.06 9.83 -15.76
N LEU A 96 39.14 9.26 -16.54
CA LEU A 96 37.74 9.13 -16.14
C LEU A 96 37.56 8.15 -14.97
N GLU A 97 38.30 7.05 -14.97
CA GLU A 97 38.30 6.08 -13.89
C GLU A 97 38.79 6.71 -12.58
N GLU A 98 39.95 7.37 -12.61
CA GLU A 98 40.51 8.05 -11.43
C GLU A 98 39.57 9.15 -10.90
N ALA A 99 38.95 9.93 -11.78
CA ALA A 99 37.95 10.92 -11.38
C ALA A 99 36.71 10.27 -10.73
N SER A 100 36.28 9.11 -11.24
CA SER A 100 35.13 8.38 -10.68
C SER A 100 35.39 7.87 -9.27
N LYS A 101 36.62 7.40 -8.97
CA LYS A 101 37.03 6.92 -7.64
C LYS A 101 36.86 7.98 -6.56
N VAL A 102 37.11 9.25 -6.88
CA VAL A 102 36.88 10.37 -5.96
C VAL A 102 35.40 10.52 -5.62
N THR A 103 34.52 10.43 -6.63
CA THR A 103 33.06 10.58 -6.44
C THR A 103 32.41 9.35 -5.79
N ALA A 104 33.01 8.16 -5.93
CA ALA A 104 32.56 6.93 -5.30
C ALA A 104 33.07 6.76 -3.86
N ASN A 105 33.83 7.72 -3.34
CA ASN A 105 34.42 7.64 -2.01
C ASN A 105 33.34 7.80 -0.91
N CYS A 106 33.46 7.03 0.18
CA CYS A 106 32.51 7.07 1.31
C CYS A 106 32.43 8.44 2.01
N SER A 107 33.46 9.29 1.86
CA SER A 107 33.49 10.64 2.41
C SER A 107 32.98 11.70 1.44
N TYR A 108 32.70 11.35 0.19
CA TYR A 108 32.33 12.32 -0.86
C TYR A 108 31.11 13.15 -0.48
N GLU A 109 30.11 12.53 0.15
CA GLU A 109 28.87 13.21 0.52
C GLU A 109 28.97 14.00 1.84
N ARG A 110 30.09 13.87 2.57
CA ARG A 110 30.30 14.55 3.86
C ARG A 110 30.26 16.07 3.66
N ASP A 111 29.45 16.73 4.48
CA ASP A 111 29.23 18.19 4.45
C ASP A 111 28.70 18.77 3.13
N THR A 112 28.27 17.90 2.19
CA THR A 112 27.64 18.32 0.94
C THR A 112 26.11 18.48 1.08
N GLN A 113 25.46 18.84 -0.04
CA GLN A 113 24.00 18.89 -0.17
C GLN A 113 23.38 17.56 -0.67
N TRP A 114 24.19 16.55 -0.99
CA TRP A 114 23.72 15.21 -1.34
C TRP A 114 22.85 14.63 -0.23
N GLY A 115 21.71 14.05 -0.60
CA GLY A 115 20.75 13.53 0.37
C GLY A 115 19.89 14.59 1.08
N LYS A 116 20.32 15.85 1.09
CA LYS A 116 19.64 16.95 1.80
C LYS A 116 18.76 17.78 0.87
N LYS A 117 19.28 18.14 -0.31
CA LYS A 117 18.59 18.94 -1.32
C LYS A 117 18.75 18.40 -2.74
N MET A 118 19.76 17.60 -3.02
CA MET A 118 20.01 16.98 -4.32
C MET A 118 20.17 15.47 -4.19
N GLY A 119 20.07 14.77 -5.32
CA GLY A 119 19.98 13.33 -5.38
C GLY A 119 18.65 12.82 -4.81
N LEU A 120 18.65 11.58 -4.34
CA LEU A 120 17.56 11.04 -3.52
C LEU A 120 17.61 11.69 -2.14
N ILE A 121 16.46 12.12 -1.62
CA ILE A 121 16.37 12.75 -0.30
C ILE A 121 16.42 11.69 0.79
N TYR A 122 17.35 11.81 1.74
CA TYR A 122 17.58 10.81 2.78
C TYR A 122 16.65 10.95 3.98
N GLY A 123 16.60 9.89 4.80
CA GLY A 123 15.97 9.92 6.12
C GLY A 123 14.47 9.60 6.14
N CYS A 124 13.91 9.08 5.05
CA CYS A 124 12.53 8.62 4.98
C CYS A 124 12.46 7.24 4.31
N PRO A 125 11.69 6.26 4.83
CA PRO A 125 11.48 4.96 4.19
C PRO A 125 10.74 4.96 2.84
N VAL A 126 10.20 6.13 2.46
CA VAL A 126 9.56 6.40 1.16
C VAL A 126 10.28 7.58 0.50
N GLU A 127 11.60 7.47 0.43
CA GLU A 127 12.50 8.47 -0.16
C GLU A 127 12.15 8.78 -1.61
N ASP A 128 11.57 7.82 -2.32
CA ASP A 128 11.06 7.97 -3.67
C ASP A 128 9.99 9.06 -3.73
N LEU A 129 8.89 8.89 -2.99
CA LEU A 129 7.79 9.84 -2.97
C LEU A 129 8.25 11.22 -2.50
N LEU A 130 9.10 11.24 -1.46
CA LEU A 130 9.67 12.46 -0.89
C LEU A 130 10.53 13.22 -1.92
N THR A 131 11.37 12.50 -2.64
CA THR A 131 12.23 13.07 -3.69
C THR A 131 11.38 13.60 -4.83
N GLY A 132 10.35 12.87 -5.25
CA GLY A 132 9.40 13.31 -6.27
C GLY A 132 8.72 14.62 -5.88
N LEU A 133 8.20 14.72 -4.66
CA LEU A 133 7.61 15.95 -4.13
C LEU A 133 8.62 17.11 -4.10
N ALA A 134 9.84 16.86 -3.63
CA ALA A 134 10.89 17.88 -3.57
C ALA A 134 11.28 18.41 -4.96
N ILE A 135 11.31 17.54 -5.97
CA ILE A 135 11.56 17.92 -7.36
C ILE A 135 10.40 18.77 -7.89
N GLN A 136 9.16 18.36 -7.65
CA GLN A 136 7.98 19.09 -8.13
C GLN A 136 7.82 20.47 -7.49
N CYS A 137 8.16 20.59 -6.20
CA CYS A 137 8.21 21.88 -5.50
C CYS A 137 9.30 22.83 -6.01
N ARG A 138 10.16 22.38 -6.93
CA ARG A 138 11.16 23.19 -7.64
C ARG A 138 10.74 23.46 -9.09
N ASP A 139 9.43 23.47 -9.33
CA ASP A 139 8.77 23.74 -10.61
C ASP A 139 8.95 22.68 -11.72
N TRP A 140 9.65 21.58 -11.43
CA TRP A 140 9.69 20.45 -12.36
C TRP A 140 8.31 19.77 -12.43
N LYS A 141 7.91 19.35 -13.64
CA LYS A 141 6.67 18.61 -13.85
C LYS A 141 6.96 17.15 -14.12
N SER A 142 6.10 16.28 -13.59
CA SER A 142 6.14 14.85 -13.86
C SER A 142 4.84 14.39 -14.53
N LEU A 143 4.96 13.43 -15.44
CA LEU A 143 3.87 12.84 -16.20
C LEU A 143 3.73 11.36 -15.82
N TYR A 144 2.49 10.91 -15.70
CA TYR A 144 2.18 9.48 -15.63
C TYR A 144 1.81 8.99 -17.04
N TYR A 145 2.44 7.91 -17.48
CA TYR A 145 2.17 7.29 -18.78
C TYR A 145 1.94 5.79 -18.61
N ASN A 146 0.78 5.30 -19.07
CA ASN A 146 0.37 3.90 -18.98
C ASN A 146 0.15 3.36 -20.41
N PRO A 147 1.20 2.88 -21.10
CA PRO A 147 1.06 2.31 -22.43
C PRO A 147 0.27 0.99 -22.41
N GLU A 148 -0.40 0.67 -23.51
CA GLU A 148 -1.16 -0.58 -23.67
C GLU A 148 -0.28 -1.81 -23.42
N ARG A 149 0.93 -1.82 -24.02
CA ARG A 149 1.96 -2.81 -23.69
C ARG A 149 2.71 -2.38 -22.44
N LYS A 150 2.61 -3.18 -21.37
CA LYS A 150 3.37 -2.96 -20.14
C LYS A 150 4.86 -2.93 -20.42
N ALA A 151 5.49 -1.77 -20.16
CA ALA A 151 6.90 -1.53 -20.40
C ALA A 151 7.80 -2.09 -19.27
N PHE A 152 7.24 -2.23 -18.07
CA PHE A 152 7.94 -2.75 -16.90
C PHE A 152 7.11 -3.86 -16.26
N LEU A 153 7.78 -4.98 -15.93
CA LEU A 153 7.21 -6.10 -15.20
C LEU A 153 7.99 -6.31 -13.91
N GLY A 154 7.28 -6.63 -12.83
CA GLY A 154 7.88 -6.79 -11.50
C GLY A 154 7.23 -7.92 -10.71
N VAL A 155 7.88 -8.33 -9.62
CA VAL A 155 7.40 -9.40 -8.75
C VAL A 155 6.67 -8.81 -7.54
N ALA A 156 5.36 -9.01 -7.52
CA ALA A 156 4.49 -8.66 -6.39
C ALA A 156 4.77 -9.58 -5.17
N PRO A 157 4.49 -9.12 -3.94
CA PRO A 157 4.48 -10.02 -2.79
C PRO A 157 3.52 -11.18 -3.01
N THR A 158 4.02 -12.41 -2.87
CA THR A 158 3.24 -13.64 -3.08
C THR A 158 2.55 -14.14 -1.80
N THR A 159 2.90 -13.57 -0.64
CA THR A 159 2.33 -13.93 0.66
C THR A 159 1.79 -12.68 1.39
N LEU A 160 0.80 -12.89 2.26
CA LEU A 160 0.16 -11.79 2.98
C LEU A 160 1.14 -11.11 3.95
N ASP A 161 2.00 -11.86 4.64
CA ASP A 161 2.96 -11.32 5.60
C ASP A 161 3.96 -10.35 4.94
N VAL A 162 4.50 -10.72 3.78
CA VAL A 162 5.40 -9.86 3.01
C VAL A 162 4.68 -8.61 2.51
N ALA A 163 3.44 -8.75 2.03
CA ALA A 163 2.61 -7.61 1.63
C ALA A 163 2.35 -6.65 2.81
N LEU A 164 2.06 -7.17 4.01
CA LEU A 164 1.79 -6.35 5.19
C LEU A 164 3.04 -5.65 5.72
N ILE A 165 4.22 -6.29 5.66
CA ILE A 165 5.50 -5.66 6.00
C ILE A 165 5.79 -4.50 5.03
N GLN A 166 5.58 -4.72 3.72
CA GLN A 166 5.74 -3.67 2.72
C GLN A 166 4.81 -2.48 3.00
N HIS A 167 3.52 -2.75 3.23
CA HIS A 167 2.55 -1.70 3.52
C HIS A 167 2.81 -0.99 4.85
N LYS A 168 3.36 -1.67 5.86
CA LYS A 168 3.79 -1.04 7.11
C LYS A 168 4.91 -0.03 6.82
N ARG A 169 5.91 -0.41 6.02
CA ARG A 169 7.02 0.49 5.68
C ARG A 169 6.51 1.74 4.96
N TRP A 170 5.60 1.55 4.01
CA TRP A 170 4.98 2.66 3.28
C TRP A 170 4.15 3.56 4.19
N SER A 171 3.22 3.01 4.98
CA SER A 171 2.41 3.81 5.90
C SER A 171 3.27 4.55 6.92
N GLU A 172 4.33 3.90 7.41
CA GLU A 172 5.28 4.50 8.33
C GLU A 172 5.96 5.70 7.68
N GLY A 173 6.56 5.50 6.49
CA GLY A 173 7.24 6.52 5.69
C GLY A 173 6.37 7.72 5.35
N LEU A 174 5.18 7.45 4.81
CA LEU A 174 4.19 8.45 4.43
C LEU A 174 3.82 9.34 5.62
N PHE A 175 3.58 8.73 6.78
CA PHE A 175 3.26 9.51 7.98
C PHE A 175 4.46 10.29 8.53
N GLN A 176 5.71 9.86 8.28
CA GLN A 176 6.88 10.68 8.61
C GLN A 176 6.92 11.98 7.79
N ILE A 177 6.55 11.92 6.50
CA ILE A 177 6.52 13.11 5.63
C ILE A 177 5.57 14.16 6.21
N LEU A 178 4.42 13.75 6.75
CA LEU A 178 3.41 14.66 7.33
C LEU A 178 3.98 15.56 8.44
N PHE A 179 4.87 15.04 9.27
CA PHE A 179 5.52 15.80 10.37
C PHE A 179 6.91 16.33 10.00
N SER A 180 7.35 16.12 8.77
CA SER A 180 8.64 16.63 8.30
C SER A 180 8.50 18.05 7.76
N LYS A 181 9.64 18.71 7.53
CA LYS A 181 9.70 19.98 6.78
C LYS A 181 9.19 19.88 5.33
N TYR A 182 8.91 18.67 4.83
CA TYR A 182 8.43 18.38 3.49
C TYR A 182 6.93 18.11 3.44
N CYS A 183 6.19 18.35 4.52
CA CYS A 183 4.73 18.22 4.52
C CYS A 183 4.12 19.02 3.35
N PRO A 184 3.34 18.40 2.43
CA PRO A 184 2.80 19.06 1.26
C PRO A 184 1.95 20.29 1.59
N PHE A 185 1.26 20.28 2.75
CA PHE A 185 0.47 21.42 3.23
C PHE A 185 1.29 22.70 3.43
N THR A 186 2.54 22.58 3.86
CA THR A 186 3.42 23.74 4.14
C THR A 186 4.50 23.88 3.08
N TYR A 187 5.21 22.79 2.78
CA TYR A 187 6.32 22.78 1.84
C TYR A 187 5.89 22.97 0.39
N GLY A 188 4.76 22.34 0.01
CA GLY A 188 4.20 22.38 -1.35
C GLY A 188 3.29 23.58 -1.61
N HIS A 189 2.88 24.30 -0.57
CA HIS A 189 1.98 25.45 -0.70
C HIS A 189 2.56 26.51 -1.63
N GLY A 190 1.78 26.88 -2.67
CA GLY A 190 2.19 27.84 -3.69
C GLY A 190 3.26 27.33 -4.68
N LYS A 191 3.79 26.12 -4.51
CA LYS A 191 4.82 25.52 -5.40
C LYS A 191 4.27 24.41 -6.28
N ILE A 192 3.24 23.70 -5.82
CA ILE A 192 2.48 22.73 -6.61
C ILE A 192 1.01 23.13 -6.65
N LYS A 193 0.28 22.65 -7.67
CA LYS A 193 -1.16 22.92 -7.80
C LYS A 193 -1.92 22.36 -6.60
N LEU A 194 -3.01 23.02 -6.20
CA LEU A 194 -3.81 22.62 -5.04
C LEU A 194 -4.29 21.15 -5.13
N GLY A 195 -4.72 20.69 -6.30
CA GLY A 195 -5.11 19.30 -6.49
C GLY A 195 -3.97 18.30 -6.27
N ALA A 196 -2.74 18.65 -6.70
CA ALA A 196 -1.55 17.85 -6.40
C ALA A 196 -1.26 17.84 -4.90
N GLN A 197 -1.34 19.01 -4.24
CA GLN A 197 -1.16 19.13 -2.80
C GLN A 197 -2.14 18.23 -2.04
N MET A 198 -3.43 18.26 -2.40
CA MET A 198 -4.46 17.41 -1.79
C MET A 198 -4.18 15.92 -2.02
N GLY A 199 -3.83 15.51 -3.25
CA GLY A 199 -3.55 14.11 -3.55
C GLY A 199 -2.33 13.57 -2.80
N TYR A 200 -1.25 14.34 -2.68
CA TYR A 200 -0.13 13.97 -1.81
C TYR A 200 -0.58 13.81 -0.35
N CYS A 201 -1.39 14.75 0.16
CA CYS A 201 -1.87 14.67 1.53
C CYS A 201 -2.70 13.42 1.81
N ILE A 202 -3.57 12.98 0.87
CA ILE A 202 -4.36 11.75 1.00
C ILE A 202 -3.45 10.53 1.26
N LEU A 203 -2.32 10.43 0.57
CA LEU A 203 -1.34 9.35 0.80
C LEU A 203 -0.75 9.40 2.22
N LEU A 204 -0.52 10.59 2.77
CA LEU A 204 0.09 10.74 4.10
C LEU A 204 -0.82 10.28 5.25
N PHE A 205 -2.13 10.20 5.02
CA PHE A 205 -3.12 9.79 6.03
C PHE A 205 -3.34 8.28 6.12
N TRP A 206 -2.57 7.45 5.41
CA TRP A 206 -2.69 5.99 5.51
C TRP A 206 -2.59 5.48 6.95
N ALA A 207 -1.57 5.90 7.71
CA ALA A 207 -1.40 5.43 9.09
C ALA A 207 -2.55 5.89 10.02
N PRO A 208 -2.94 7.17 10.09
CA PRO A 208 -4.07 7.63 10.90
C PRO A 208 -5.41 6.95 10.59
N MET A 209 -5.63 6.54 9.34
CA MET A 209 -6.86 5.84 8.94
C MET A 209 -7.04 4.48 9.64
N SER A 210 -6.05 3.99 10.38
CA SER A 210 -6.22 2.80 11.22
C SER A 210 -7.21 3.00 12.37
N PHE A 211 -7.28 4.19 12.97
CA PHE A 211 -8.20 4.45 14.10
C PHE A 211 -9.68 4.35 13.71
N PRO A 212 -10.18 5.08 12.70
CA PRO A 212 -11.56 4.92 12.28
C PRO A 212 -11.83 3.49 11.79
N ALA A 213 -10.88 2.86 11.10
CA ALA A 213 -11.05 1.48 10.67
C ALA A 213 -11.23 0.52 11.87
N LEU A 214 -10.37 0.61 12.89
CA LEU A 214 -10.48 -0.18 14.12
C LEU A 214 -11.79 0.10 14.86
N TYR A 215 -12.25 1.36 14.90
CA TYR A 215 -13.55 1.69 15.46
C TYR A 215 -14.67 0.94 14.74
N TYR A 216 -14.75 1.05 13.41
CA TYR A 216 -15.82 0.42 12.63
C TYR A 216 -15.78 -1.12 12.60
N VAL A 217 -14.60 -1.73 12.76
CA VAL A 217 -14.49 -3.20 12.81
C VAL A 217 -14.62 -3.79 14.21
N ILE A 218 -14.71 -2.97 15.26
CA ILE A 218 -14.81 -3.45 16.65
C ILE A 218 -16.13 -2.98 17.29
N ILE A 219 -16.41 -1.68 17.23
CA ILE A 219 -17.50 -1.07 18.01
C ILE A 219 -18.88 -1.44 17.46
N PRO A 220 -19.21 -1.29 16.16
CA PRO A 220 -20.51 -1.69 15.66
C PRO A 220 -20.87 -3.18 15.86
N PRO A 221 -19.95 -4.15 15.62
CA PRO A 221 -20.18 -5.55 15.95
C PRO A 221 -20.42 -5.77 17.45
N LEU A 222 -19.59 -5.21 18.33
CA LEU A 222 -19.80 -5.36 19.77
C LEU A 222 -21.11 -4.72 20.24
N CYS A 223 -21.49 -3.57 19.70
CA CYS A 223 -22.79 -2.95 19.98
C CYS A 223 -23.94 -3.81 19.46
N LEU A 224 -23.81 -4.46 18.29
CA LEU A 224 -24.79 -5.43 17.79
C LEU A 224 -24.94 -6.61 18.76
N LEU A 225 -23.82 -7.16 19.25
CA LEU A 225 -23.82 -8.22 20.24
C LEU A 225 -24.51 -7.79 21.54
N HIS A 226 -24.36 -6.54 21.95
CA HIS A 226 -24.97 -6.00 23.17
C HIS A 226 -26.41 -5.53 22.98
N GLY A 227 -26.89 -5.37 21.74
CA GLY A 227 -28.22 -4.83 21.43
C GLY A 227 -28.30 -3.31 21.50
N ILE A 228 -27.16 -2.62 21.36
CA ILE A 228 -27.04 -1.16 21.39
C ILE A 228 -27.11 -0.64 19.96
N SER A 229 -28.12 0.18 19.67
CA SER A 229 -28.30 0.84 18.37
C SER A 229 -27.34 2.02 18.22
N LEU A 230 -26.47 1.98 17.22
CA LEU A 230 -25.55 3.09 16.91
C LEU A 230 -26.02 4.00 15.78
N PHE A 231 -26.87 3.49 14.89
CA PHE A 231 -27.29 4.20 13.68
C PHE A 231 -28.74 4.65 13.79
N PRO A 232 -29.16 5.66 13.01
CA PRO A 232 -30.56 6.04 12.90
C PRO A 232 -31.41 4.85 12.44
N GLN A 233 -32.63 4.75 12.95
CA GLN A 233 -33.60 3.75 12.49
C GLN A 233 -33.87 3.93 10.99
N VAL A 234 -34.10 2.83 10.26
CA VAL A 234 -34.33 2.86 8.80
C VAL A 234 -35.56 3.69 8.40
N LYS A 235 -36.57 3.76 9.29
CA LYS A 235 -37.77 4.58 9.11
C LYS A 235 -37.53 6.09 9.27
N SER A 236 -36.38 6.48 9.84
CA SER A 236 -36.03 7.88 10.06
C SER A 236 -35.46 8.51 8.79
N LEU A 237 -35.83 9.76 8.51
CA LEU A 237 -35.21 10.56 7.45
C LEU A 237 -33.70 10.71 7.63
N TRP A 238 -33.21 10.63 8.88
CA TRP A 238 -31.79 10.67 9.21
C TRP A 238 -31.00 9.45 8.74
N PHE A 239 -31.66 8.36 8.33
CA PHE A 239 -31.01 7.22 7.70
C PHE A 239 -30.50 7.55 6.28
N LEU A 240 -31.20 8.44 5.55
CA LEU A 240 -30.93 8.70 4.14
C LEU A 240 -29.50 9.18 3.85
N PRO A 241 -28.89 10.11 4.63
CA PRO A 241 -27.51 10.51 4.39
C PRO A 241 -26.50 9.37 4.55
N PHE A 242 -26.70 8.47 5.52
CA PHE A 242 -25.82 7.31 5.73
C PHE A 242 -25.93 6.32 4.58
N ALA A 243 -27.16 6.01 4.17
CA ALA A 243 -27.42 5.14 3.02
C ALA A 243 -26.84 5.72 1.73
N TYR A 244 -27.04 7.02 1.48
CA TYR A 244 -26.51 7.71 0.32
C TYR A 244 -24.98 7.65 0.26
N VAL A 245 -24.29 8.04 1.34
CA VAL A 245 -22.82 8.03 1.37
C VAL A 245 -22.28 6.62 1.20
N PHE A 246 -22.87 5.62 1.86
CA PHE A 246 -22.45 4.23 1.73
C PHE A 246 -22.63 3.71 0.30
N VAL A 247 -23.82 3.88 -0.29
CA VAL A 247 -24.12 3.41 -1.64
C VAL A 247 -23.28 4.15 -2.67
N ALA A 248 -23.14 5.47 -2.56
CA ALA A 248 -22.33 6.27 -3.47
C ALA A 248 -20.85 5.86 -3.42
N ASP A 249 -20.26 5.69 -2.23
CA ASP A 249 -18.87 5.22 -2.08
C ASP A 249 -18.65 3.86 -2.75
N LYS A 250 -19.55 2.90 -2.52
CA LYS A 250 -19.41 1.55 -3.12
C LYS A 250 -19.68 1.56 -4.62
N ALA A 251 -20.68 2.28 -5.08
CA ALA A 251 -20.97 2.40 -6.50
C ALA A 251 -19.82 3.06 -7.26
N CYS A 252 -19.31 4.20 -6.77
CA CYS A 252 -18.15 4.88 -7.36
C CYS A 252 -16.92 3.96 -7.39
N GLY A 253 -16.59 3.30 -6.27
CA GLY A 253 -15.45 2.40 -6.23
C GLY A 253 -15.56 1.19 -7.17
N ILE A 254 -16.78 0.69 -7.42
CA ILE A 254 -17.01 -0.37 -8.42
C ILE A 254 -16.83 0.18 -9.83
N VAL A 255 -17.42 1.34 -10.14
CA VAL A 255 -17.32 1.98 -11.46
C VAL A 255 -15.86 2.28 -11.79
N GLU A 256 -15.11 2.83 -10.84
CA GLU A 256 -13.68 3.10 -10.96
C GLU A 256 -12.87 1.84 -11.26
N ALA A 257 -13.08 0.77 -10.47
CA ALA A 257 -12.38 -0.49 -10.68
C ALA A 257 -12.68 -1.08 -12.06
N LEU A 258 -13.95 -1.14 -12.46
CA LEU A 258 -14.35 -1.65 -13.77
C LEU A 258 -13.79 -0.79 -14.92
N SER A 259 -13.73 0.54 -14.74
CA SER A 259 -13.15 1.45 -15.73
C SER A 259 -11.65 1.24 -15.93
N CYS A 260 -10.94 0.74 -14.92
CA CYS A 260 -9.53 0.35 -14.99
C CYS A 260 -9.31 -1.10 -15.45
N GLY A 261 -10.36 -1.84 -15.80
CA GLY A 261 -10.28 -3.23 -16.25
C GLY A 261 -10.21 -4.27 -15.12
N ASP A 262 -10.41 -3.88 -13.86
CA ASP A 262 -10.50 -4.82 -12.74
C ASP A 262 -11.82 -5.61 -12.78
N THR A 263 -11.82 -6.79 -12.14
CA THR A 263 -13.04 -7.59 -11.93
C THR A 263 -13.73 -7.22 -10.61
N LEU A 264 -15.03 -7.53 -10.47
CA LEU A 264 -15.73 -7.40 -9.18
C LEU A 264 -15.06 -8.22 -8.06
N LYS A 265 -14.49 -9.38 -8.40
CA LYS A 265 -13.70 -10.20 -7.48
C LYS A 265 -12.44 -9.44 -7.03
N ALA A 266 -11.74 -8.76 -7.93
CA ALA A 266 -10.58 -7.94 -7.61
C ALA A 266 -10.96 -6.74 -6.73
N TRP A 267 -12.06 -6.04 -7.03
CA TRP A 267 -12.61 -4.98 -6.19
C TRP A 267 -12.94 -5.49 -4.77
N TRP A 268 -13.60 -6.63 -4.66
CA TRP A 268 -13.92 -7.24 -3.35
C TRP A 268 -12.65 -7.62 -2.57
N ASN A 269 -11.66 -8.19 -3.26
CA ASN A 269 -10.35 -8.47 -2.67
C ASN A 269 -9.63 -7.19 -2.22
N TRP A 270 -9.80 -6.08 -2.94
CA TRP A 270 -9.28 -4.78 -2.52
C TRP A 270 -9.94 -4.28 -1.24
N GLN A 271 -11.28 -4.41 -1.10
CA GLN A 271 -11.98 -4.07 0.15
C GLN A 271 -11.40 -4.88 1.32
N ARG A 272 -11.18 -6.19 1.12
CA ARG A 272 -10.53 -7.06 2.11
C ARG A 272 -9.14 -6.59 2.49
N MET A 273 -8.27 -6.37 1.50
CA MET A 273 -6.92 -5.88 1.75
C MET A 273 -6.92 -4.49 2.37
N SER A 274 -7.90 -3.65 2.09
CA SER A 274 -8.08 -2.34 2.73
C SER A 274 -8.33 -2.49 4.22
N VAL A 275 -9.28 -3.35 4.63
CA VAL A 275 -9.56 -3.64 6.04
C VAL A 275 -8.33 -4.23 6.73
N ILE A 276 -7.71 -5.28 6.16
CA ILE A 276 -6.54 -5.94 6.74
C ILE A 276 -5.38 -4.94 6.92
N ARG A 277 -5.03 -4.16 5.89
CA ARG A 277 -3.91 -3.20 5.98
C ARG A 277 -4.18 -2.12 7.02
N ARG A 278 -5.41 -1.59 7.09
CA ARG A 278 -5.79 -0.53 8.03
C ARG A 278 -5.73 -0.99 9.48
N THR A 279 -6.18 -2.21 9.79
CA THR A 279 -6.18 -2.74 11.16
C THR A 279 -4.83 -3.32 11.59
N THR A 280 -3.92 -3.57 10.64
CA THR A 280 -2.58 -4.11 10.94
C THR A 280 -1.46 -3.16 10.53
N SER A 281 -0.98 -3.21 9.28
CA SER A 281 0.16 -2.45 8.77
C SER A 281 0.09 -0.96 9.09
N TYR A 282 -1.06 -0.33 8.92
CA TYR A 282 -1.24 1.10 9.13
C TYR A 282 -1.25 1.43 10.62
N PHE A 283 -1.91 0.60 11.44
CA PHE A 283 -1.90 0.72 12.88
C PHE A 283 -0.49 0.58 13.47
N PHE A 284 0.29 -0.43 13.03
CA PHE A 284 1.68 -0.58 13.45
C PHE A 284 2.59 0.53 12.92
N GLY A 285 2.36 1.00 11.69
CA GLY A 285 3.07 2.16 11.14
C GLY A 285 2.79 3.44 11.95
N LEU A 286 1.56 3.61 12.45
CA LEU A 286 1.17 4.71 13.32
C LEU A 286 1.85 4.63 14.70
N ILE A 287 1.79 3.47 15.36
CA ILE A 287 2.43 3.25 16.66
C ILE A 287 3.94 3.51 16.57
N GLU A 288 4.61 2.99 15.54
CA GLU A 288 6.05 3.19 15.38
C GLU A 288 6.41 4.66 15.17
N ASN A 289 5.60 5.40 14.40
CA ASN A 289 5.76 6.85 14.28
C ASN A 289 5.58 7.58 15.60
N ILE A 290 4.55 7.26 16.39
CA ILE A 290 4.33 7.85 17.72
C ILE A 290 5.54 7.57 18.63
N ARG A 291 5.99 6.31 18.69
CA ARG A 291 7.20 5.93 19.45
C ARG A 291 8.42 6.70 19.01
N ARG A 292 8.60 6.93 17.70
CA ARG A 292 9.71 7.72 17.17
C ARG A 292 9.63 9.19 17.58
N GLN A 293 8.45 9.81 17.52
CA GLN A 293 8.25 11.19 17.98
C GLN A 293 8.54 11.35 19.48
N LEU A 294 8.30 10.30 20.27
CA LEU A 294 8.66 10.25 21.69
C LEU A 294 10.14 9.88 21.96
N GLY A 295 10.96 9.69 20.92
CA GLY A 295 12.38 9.31 21.06
C GLY A 295 12.62 7.85 21.49
N LEU A 296 11.59 6.99 21.45
CA LEU A 296 11.62 5.62 21.98
C LEU A 296 12.04 4.56 20.95
N SER A 297 12.34 4.94 19.70
CA SER A 297 12.70 4.01 18.63
C SER A 297 13.60 4.66 17.58
N LYS A 298 14.46 3.84 16.96
CA LYS A 298 15.23 4.18 15.75
C LYS A 298 14.63 3.44 14.56
N THR A 299 14.64 4.07 13.39
CA THR A 299 14.15 3.49 12.14
C THR A 299 14.85 2.17 11.83
N LYS A 300 14.11 1.06 11.81
CA LYS A 300 14.60 -0.24 11.34
C LYS A 300 13.90 -0.58 10.03
N PHE A 301 14.67 -0.73 8.96
CA PHE A 301 14.16 -1.15 7.66
C PHE A 301 14.00 -2.66 7.64
N ALA A 302 12.77 -3.15 7.47
CA ALA A 302 12.51 -4.57 7.28
C ALA A 302 12.65 -4.93 5.79
N ILE A 303 13.49 -5.94 5.49
CA ILE A 303 13.68 -6.45 4.14
C ILE A 303 12.56 -7.44 3.82
N THR A 304 11.92 -7.26 2.67
CA THR A 304 10.91 -8.19 2.13
C THR A 304 11.58 -9.21 1.23
N ALA A 305 11.54 -10.49 1.61
CA ALA A 305 12.01 -11.56 0.74
C ALA A 305 11.14 -11.64 -0.53
N LYS A 306 11.77 -11.88 -1.67
CA LYS A 306 11.11 -12.01 -2.98
C LYS A 306 11.16 -13.43 -3.55
N VAL A 307 11.89 -14.33 -2.90
CA VAL A 307 11.99 -15.74 -3.29
C VAL A 307 11.04 -16.53 -2.42
N VAL A 308 10.21 -17.37 -3.05
CA VAL A 308 9.27 -18.26 -2.37
C VAL A 308 9.43 -19.69 -2.84
N THR A 309 8.96 -20.62 -2.02
CA THR A 309 8.92 -22.04 -2.38
C THR A 309 7.84 -22.32 -3.43
N GLU A 310 7.99 -23.41 -4.17
CA GLU A 310 7.08 -23.77 -5.27
C GLU A 310 5.64 -24.02 -4.79
N ASP A 311 5.47 -24.53 -3.56
CA ASP A 311 4.15 -24.72 -2.96
C ASP A 311 3.44 -23.40 -2.62
N VAL A 312 4.20 -22.38 -2.20
CA VAL A 312 3.68 -21.02 -1.96
C VAL A 312 3.31 -20.36 -3.28
N LEU A 313 4.16 -20.48 -4.30
CA LEU A 313 3.88 -19.94 -5.63
C LEU A 313 2.61 -20.54 -6.23
N LYS A 314 2.43 -21.86 -6.13
CA LYS A 314 1.21 -22.54 -6.60
C LYS A 314 -0.06 -22.02 -5.92
N ARG A 315 -0.01 -21.75 -4.60
CA ARG A 315 -1.16 -21.17 -3.88
C ARG A 315 -1.44 -19.74 -4.36
N TYR A 316 -0.40 -18.95 -4.57
CA TYR A 316 -0.52 -17.60 -5.11
C TYR A 316 -1.17 -17.59 -6.50
N GLU A 317 -0.73 -18.46 -7.42
CA GLU A 317 -1.31 -18.62 -8.76
C GLU A 317 -2.78 -19.06 -8.73
N GLN A 318 -3.18 -19.79 -7.69
CA GLN A 318 -4.56 -20.21 -7.45
C GLN A 318 -5.40 -19.14 -6.74
N GLU A 319 -4.87 -17.94 -6.53
CA GLU A 319 -5.49 -16.83 -5.79
C GLU A 319 -5.85 -17.20 -4.34
N VAL A 320 -5.07 -18.09 -3.72
CA VAL A 320 -5.23 -18.53 -2.32
C VAL A 320 -4.30 -17.71 -1.42
N MET A 321 -4.88 -17.03 -0.43
CA MET A 321 -4.11 -16.20 0.51
C MET A 321 -3.27 -17.05 1.48
N GLU A 322 -2.03 -16.65 1.71
CA GLU A 322 -1.10 -17.32 2.63
C GLU A 322 -1.18 -16.74 4.04
N PHE A 323 -1.50 -17.56 5.04
CA PHE A 323 -1.59 -17.16 6.45
C PHE A 323 -0.65 -17.89 7.42
N GLY A 324 0.32 -18.67 6.91
CA GLY A 324 1.20 -19.52 7.72
C GLY A 324 2.15 -18.79 8.69
N SER A 325 2.20 -17.46 8.68
CA SER A 325 3.12 -16.69 9.51
C SER A 325 2.60 -16.48 10.94
N SER A 326 3.47 -16.66 11.94
CA SER A 326 3.11 -16.54 13.36
C SER A 326 3.23 -15.12 13.93
N THR A 327 2.99 -14.08 13.13
CA THR A 327 3.16 -12.69 13.58
C THR A 327 1.95 -12.14 14.33
N ILE A 328 2.17 -11.07 15.11
CA ILE A 328 1.11 -10.34 15.83
C ILE A 328 0.03 -9.81 14.88
N MET A 329 0.38 -9.44 13.64
CA MET A 329 -0.60 -8.98 12.65
C MET A 329 -1.63 -10.06 12.32
N PHE A 330 -1.22 -11.33 12.21
CA PHE A 330 -2.15 -12.45 11.99
C PHE A 330 -3.04 -12.70 13.20
N THR A 331 -2.51 -12.54 14.43
CA THR A 331 -3.33 -12.55 15.64
C THR A 331 -4.41 -11.48 15.60
N ILE A 332 -4.10 -10.24 15.20
CA ILE A 332 -5.10 -9.17 15.07
C ILE A 332 -6.15 -9.53 14.00
N ILE A 333 -5.73 -9.98 12.82
CA ILE A 333 -6.63 -10.36 11.73
C ILE A 333 -7.61 -11.46 12.19
N ALA A 334 -7.08 -12.53 12.78
CA ALA A 334 -7.88 -13.64 13.27
C ALA A 334 -8.79 -13.23 14.44
N THR A 335 -8.31 -12.41 15.38
CA THR A 335 -9.12 -11.92 16.51
C THR A 335 -10.29 -11.08 16.02
N LEU A 336 -10.06 -10.14 15.10
CA LEU A 336 -11.13 -9.29 14.55
C LEU A 336 -12.12 -10.11 13.73
N ALA A 337 -11.66 -11.08 12.93
CA ALA A 337 -12.55 -11.97 12.20
C ALA A 337 -13.44 -12.78 13.16
N LEU A 338 -12.89 -13.33 14.23
CA LEU A 338 -13.66 -14.07 15.23
C LEU A 338 -14.62 -13.17 16.01
N LEU A 339 -14.20 -11.97 16.38
CA LEU A 339 -15.04 -10.98 17.07
C LEU A 339 -16.27 -10.63 16.25
N ASN A 340 -16.11 -10.37 14.94
CA ASN A 340 -17.22 -10.07 14.03
C ASN A 340 -18.14 -11.29 13.87
N LEU A 341 -17.57 -12.50 13.78
CA LEU A 341 -18.37 -13.73 13.69
C LEU A 341 -19.21 -13.97 14.96
N PHE A 342 -18.61 -13.82 16.14
CA PHE A 342 -19.29 -13.99 17.42
C PHE A 342 -20.35 -12.92 17.63
N SER A 343 -20.03 -11.68 17.27
CA SER A 343 -20.95 -10.55 17.34
C SER A 343 -22.16 -10.76 16.44
N LEU A 344 -21.95 -11.21 15.20
CA LEU A 344 -23.03 -11.50 14.26
C LEU A 344 -23.94 -12.62 14.77
N ILE A 345 -23.37 -13.74 15.21
CA ILE A 345 -24.13 -14.88 15.75
C ILE A 345 -24.91 -14.47 16.99
N GLY A 346 -24.28 -13.77 17.94
CA GLY A 346 -24.91 -13.31 19.16
C GLY A 346 -25.98 -12.24 18.92
N GLY A 347 -25.74 -11.33 17.99
CA GLY A 347 -26.69 -10.30 17.54
C GLY A 347 -27.94 -10.91 16.91
N ILE A 348 -27.77 -11.85 15.97
CA ILE A 348 -28.89 -12.59 15.37
C ILE A 348 -29.67 -13.34 16.44
N LYS A 349 -28.98 -14.04 17.36
CA LYS A 349 -29.64 -14.76 18.45
C LYS A 349 -30.48 -13.82 19.31
N LYS A 350 -29.96 -12.64 19.66
CA LYS A 350 -30.73 -11.63 20.43
C LYS A 350 -31.94 -11.12 19.68
N ILE A 351 -31.80 -10.79 18.39
CA ILE A 351 -32.91 -10.33 17.55
C ILE A 351 -34.01 -11.40 17.48
N VAL A 352 -33.63 -12.67 17.30
CA VAL A 352 -34.58 -13.79 17.23
C VAL A 352 -35.26 -14.05 18.58
N GLN A 353 -34.55 -13.89 19.69
CA GLN A 353 -35.09 -14.08 21.04
C GLN A 353 -35.99 -12.92 21.48
N ASN A 354 -35.64 -11.68 21.13
CA ASN A 354 -36.41 -10.48 21.43
C ASN A 354 -37.36 -10.18 20.27
N LEU A 355 -38.42 -10.99 20.13
CA LEU A 355 -39.47 -10.98 19.09
C LEU A 355 -40.22 -9.64 18.86
N GLU A 356 -39.75 -8.52 19.40
CA GLU A 356 -40.28 -7.20 19.12
C GLU A 356 -39.72 -6.66 17.80
N PHE A 357 -40.59 -6.38 16.83
CA PHE A 357 -40.25 -5.75 15.54
C PHE A 357 -39.36 -4.50 15.67
N ASN A 358 -39.45 -3.78 16.78
CA ASN A 358 -38.65 -2.60 17.06
C ASN A 358 -37.14 -2.90 17.20
N ALA A 359 -36.75 -4.06 17.71
CA ALA A 359 -35.34 -4.41 17.89
C ALA A 359 -34.63 -4.65 16.55
N PHE A 360 -35.33 -5.24 15.59
CA PHE A 360 -34.81 -5.45 14.23
C PHE A 360 -34.58 -4.12 13.50
N ASP A 361 -35.58 -3.23 13.51
CA ASP A 361 -35.50 -1.92 12.85
C ASP A 361 -34.37 -1.03 13.39
N GLN A 362 -34.01 -1.22 14.67
CA GLN A 362 -32.92 -0.49 15.33
C GLN A 362 -31.54 -1.06 14.97
N LEU A 363 -31.40 -2.38 14.84
CA LEU A 363 -30.10 -3.05 14.70
C LEU A 363 -29.73 -3.45 13.27
N ILE A 364 -30.67 -3.36 12.31
CA ILE A 364 -30.48 -3.86 10.94
C ILE A 364 -29.25 -3.29 10.23
N ILE A 365 -28.90 -2.03 10.47
CA ILE A 365 -27.73 -1.40 9.85
C ILE A 365 -26.44 -2.02 10.39
N GLN A 366 -26.35 -2.22 11.71
CA GLN A 366 -25.21 -2.90 12.32
C GLN A 366 -25.12 -4.34 11.86
N LEU A 367 -26.26 -5.02 11.74
CA LEU A 367 -26.34 -6.39 11.23
C LEU A 367 -25.77 -6.49 9.80
N ILE A 368 -26.17 -5.59 8.90
CA ILE A 368 -25.67 -5.54 7.53
C ILE A 368 -24.16 -5.25 7.50
N LEU A 369 -23.70 -4.28 8.29
CA LEU A 369 -22.28 -3.92 8.36
C LEU A 369 -21.42 -5.08 8.88
N ASP A 370 -21.86 -5.75 9.95
CA ASP A 370 -21.14 -6.89 10.53
C ASP A 370 -21.17 -8.10 9.59
N LEU A 371 -22.29 -8.35 8.91
CA LEU A 371 -22.39 -9.37 7.87
C LEU A 371 -21.38 -9.11 6.73
N LEU A 372 -21.25 -7.86 6.26
CA LEU A 372 -20.25 -7.49 5.26
C LEU A 372 -18.82 -7.75 5.76
N LEU A 373 -18.53 -7.45 7.03
CA LEU A 373 -17.22 -7.72 7.65
C LEU A 373 -16.92 -9.22 7.75
N VAL A 374 -17.91 -10.04 8.12
CA VAL A 374 -17.79 -11.50 8.11
C VAL A 374 -17.54 -12.00 6.68
N MET A 375 -18.30 -11.53 5.70
CA MET A 375 -18.08 -11.93 4.29
C MET A 375 -16.70 -11.52 3.75
N ILE A 376 -16.20 -10.35 4.13
CA ILE A 376 -14.84 -9.91 3.77
C ILE A 376 -13.78 -10.87 4.33
N ASN A 377 -14.01 -11.43 5.53
CA ASN A 377 -13.08 -12.31 6.24
C ASN A 377 -13.23 -13.81 5.90
N ILE A 378 -14.02 -14.20 4.90
CA ILE A 378 -14.17 -15.61 4.48
C ILE A 378 -12.82 -16.35 4.32
N PRO A 379 -11.80 -15.79 3.63
CA PRO A 379 -10.51 -16.48 3.50
C PRO A 379 -9.80 -16.69 4.85
N VAL A 380 -10.03 -15.82 5.84
CA VAL A 380 -9.49 -15.96 7.20
C VAL A 380 -10.16 -17.14 7.89
N TYR A 381 -11.49 -17.26 7.83
CA TYR A 381 -12.19 -18.42 8.39
C TYR A 381 -11.82 -19.73 7.71
N GLN A 382 -11.64 -19.71 6.38
CA GLN A 382 -11.11 -20.87 5.66
C GLN A 382 -9.73 -21.28 6.18
N ALA A 383 -8.84 -20.31 6.42
CA ALA A 383 -7.52 -20.55 6.97
C ALA A 383 -7.51 -20.96 8.46
N LEU A 384 -8.54 -20.59 9.23
CA LEU A 384 -8.69 -20.97 10.64
C LEU A 384 -9.29 -22.36 10.83
N PHE A 385 -10.27 -22.74 10.00
CA PHE A 385 -11.16 -23.87 10.29
C PHE A 385 -11.24 -24.97 9.22
N ILE A 386 -10.92 -24.66 7.96
CA ILE A 386 -11.19 -25.57 6.83
C ILE A 386 -9.91 -26.09 6.19
N ARG A 387 -8.91 -25.22 6.01
CA ARG A 387 -7.67 -25.53 5.30
C ARG A 387 -6.68 -26.28 6.19
N ASN A 388 -6.07 -27.31 5.63
CA ASN A 388 -5.02 -28.13 6.27
C ASN A 388 -3.64 -28.00 5.56
N ASP A 389 -3.46 -26.98 4.71
CA ASP A 389 -2.21 -26.70 4.02
C ASP A 389 -1.28 -25.78 4.83
N LYS A 390 -0.01 -25.61 4.41
CA LYS A 390 0.99 -24.78 5.10
C LYS A 390 0.65 -23.27 5.13
N GLY A 391 -0.31 -22.83 4.33
CA GLY A 391 -0.83 -21.47 4.31
C GLY A 391 -2.00 -21.24 5.27
N CYS A 392 -2.38 -22.22 6.11
CA CYS A 392 -3.37 -22.05 7.16
C CYS A 392 -2.85 -21.16 8.31
N ILE A 393 -3.76 -20.66 9.14
CA ILE A 393 -3.36 -19.92 10.34
C ILE A 393 -2.84 -20.92 11.39
N PRO A 394 -1.64 -20.70 11.95
CA PRO A 394 -1.10 -21.57 13.00
C PRO A 394 -2.05 -21.73 14.20
N SER A 395 -2.14 -22.95 14.75
CA SER A 395 -3.05 -23.25 15.87
C SER A 395 -2.80 -22.38 17.11
N SER A 396 -1.55 -21.94 17.31
CA SER A 396 -1.20 -21.00 18.39
C SER A 396 -1.85 -19.63 18.22
N ILE A 397 -2.00 -19.15 16.99
CA ILE A 397 -2.73 -17.91 16.69
C ILE A 397 -4.23 -18.13 16.85
N LEU A 398 -4.77 -19.25 16.38
CA LEU A 398 -6.18 -19.59 16.56
C LEU A 398 -6.56 -19.54 18.04
N PHE A 399 -5.81 -20.22 18.91
CA PHE A 399 -6.08 -20.23 20.35
C PHE A 399 -6.03 -18.82 20.97
N LYS A 400 -4.96 -18.05 20.69
CA LYS A 400 -4.83 -16.67 21.19
C LYS A 400 -5.99 -15.80 20.73
N SER A 401 -6.34 -15.89 19.45
CA SER A 401 -7.40 -15.08 18.85
C SER A 401 -8.78 -15.45 19.38
N LEU A 402 -9.02 -16.72 19.64
CA LEU A 402 -10.25 -17.22 20.25
C LEU A 402 -10.43 -16.66 21.66
N VAL A 403 -9.37 -16.70 22.48
CA VAL A 403 -9.39 -16.15 23.84
C VAL A 403 -9.62 -14.64 23.80
N LEU A 404 -8.87 -13.90 22.98
CA LEU A 404 -9.00 -12.44 22.88
C LEU A 404 -10.37 -12.00 22.37
N ALA A 405 -10.89 -12.64 21.32
CA ALA A 405 -12.20 -12.32 20.76
C ALA A 405 -13.32 -12.63 21.75
N SER A 406 -13.25 -13.77 22.45
CA SER A 406 -14.23 -14.15 23.47
C SER A 406 -14.22 -13.18 24.64
N LEU A 407 -13.04 -12.80 25.15
CA LEU A 407 -12.92 -11.80 26.21
C LEU A 407 -13.53 -10.47 25.78
N ALA A 408 -13.21 -9.98 24.59
CA ALA A 408 -13.79 -8.73 24.07
C ALA A 408 -15.32 -8.80 23.92
N CYS A 409 -15.87 -9.94 23.50
CA CYS A 409 -17.31 -10.14 23.39
C CYS A 409 -18.02 -10.20 24.75
N LEU A 410 -17.32 -10.61 25.81
CA LEU A 410 -17.86 -10.71 27.18
C LEU A 410 -17.68 -9.42 27.99
N MET A 411 -16.85 -8.48 27.53
CA MET A 411 -16.65 -7.22 28.23
C MET A 411 -17.93 -6.36 28.15
N PRO A 412 -18.45 -5.89 29.30
CA PRO A 412 -19.58 -4.97 29.29
C PRO A 412 -19.18 -3.65 28.63
N ILE A 413 -20.00 -3.21 27.67
CA ILE A 413 -19.91 -1.87 27.09
C ILE A 413 -20.66 -0.94 28.05
N ILE A 414 -19.93 -0.16 28.84
CA ILE A 414 -20.46 0.86 29.77
C ILE A 414 -20.82 2.13 29.01
#